data_AF-A0A7R9JKI4-F1
#
_entry.id   AF-A0A7R9JKI4-F1
#
_cell.length_a   1.000
_cell.length_b   1.000
_cell.length_c   1.000
_cell.angle_alpha   90.00
_cell.angle_beta   90.00
_cell.angle_gamma   90.00
#
_symmetry.space_group_name_H-M   'P 1'
#
loop_
_entity.id
_entity.type
_entity.pdbx_description
1 polymer ?
#
loop_
_entity_poly.entity_id
_entity_poly.type
_entity_poly.pdbx_seq_one_letter_code
_entity_poly.pdbx_strand_id
1 'polypeptide(L)'
;MFPNHVGLPLAEDHRSTFFMLETHYDNPMFRSAVDSSGVRVFYSDKLREYDGGMLVSGITVTPLHVIPPRQPQYHTVGYCNSLCTQRMFPQTGIKVVSVLLHSHLAGRKMKLRHFRDKQELPPIAQDDNYDFNYQQSRTLQTEVLVLPGDELITECAYQTVNRTDPTLGGYSTKQEMCLAFLLYYPRTSMASCLSMTPVKYFFETFGVKKFYNITMDAVERMFLKLGPSDNQ
;
A
#
# COMPACT_ATOMS: atom_id res chain seq x y z
N MET A 1 -8.75 -16.90 7.08
CA MET A 1 -8.06 -17.65 8.16
C MET A 1 -6.63 -17.91 7.71
N PHE A 2 -5.62 -17.78 8.58
CA PHE A 2 -4.23 -17.96 8.17
C PHE A 2 -3.90 -19.43 7.85
N PRO A 3 -3.03 -19.70 6.86
CA PRO A 3 -2.52 -21.06 6.59
C PRO A 3 -1.92 -21.70 7.83
N ASN A 4 -2.08 -23.01 8.01
CA ASN A 4 -1.74 -23.71 9.26
C ASN A 4 -0.27 -23.52 9.72
N HIS A 5 0.65 -23.30 8.79
CA HIS A 5 2.08 -23.10 9.03
C HIS A 5 2.48 -21.64 9.31
N VAL A 6 1.58 -20.67 9.15
CA VAL A 6 1.90 -19.23 9.29
C VAL A 6 1.08 -18.59 10.41
N GLY A 7 1.73 -17.89 11.35
CA GLY A 7 1.10 -17.11 12.41
C GLY A 7 1.64 -15.69 12.47
N LEU A 8 0.82 -14.70 12.86
CA LEU A 8 1.34 -13.37 13.20
C LEU A 8 1.77 -13.37 14.67
N PRO A 9 3.05 -13.16 14.98
CA PRO A 9 3.52 -13.18 16.36
C PRO A 9 2.91 -12.02 17.15
N LEU A 10 2.50 -12.31 18.39
CA LEU A 10 1.97 -11.35 19.35
C LEU A 10 2.95 -11.24 20.52
N ALA A 11 3.21 -10.01 20.99
CA ALA A 11 4.02 -9.75 22.19
C ALA A 11 5.46 -10.33 22.17
N GLU A 12 6.19 -10.18 21.07
CA GLU A 12 7.63 -10.51 21.01
C GLU A 12 8.42 -9.67 22.01
N ASP A 13 9.07 -10.28 23.01
CA ASP A 13 10.09 -9.70 23.90
C ASP A 13 9.93 -8.19 24.21
N HIS A 14 8.74 -7.79 24.66
CA HIS A 14 8.37 -6.40 24.99
C HIS A 14 8.34 -5.38 23.83
N ARG A 15 8.36 -5.81 22.57
CA ARG A 15 8.29 -4.92 21.38
C ARG A 15 6.87 -4.50 21.00
N SER A 16 5.86 -5.35 21.22
CA SER A 16 4.44 -5.03 20.99
C SER A 16 3.63 -5.32 22.24
N THR A 17 3.48 -4.31 23.09
CA THR A 17 2.78 -4.40 24.39
C THR A 17 1.32 -3.95 24.34
N PHE A 18 0.93 -3.23 23.28
CA PHE A 18 -0.42 -2.70 23.11
C PHE A 18 -0.96 -2.97 21.71
N PHE A 19 -2.28 -3.10 21.61
CA PHE A 19 -2.98 -3.06 20.33
C PHE A 19 -3.52 -1.65 20.10
N MET A 20 -3.32 -1.12 18.90
CA MET A 20 -3.98 0.09 18.42
C MET A 20 -5.08 -0.33 17.45
N LEU A 21 -6.33 0.01 17.79
CA LEU A 21 -7.46 -0.10 16.88
C LEU A 21 -7.72 1.28 16.27
N GLU A 22 -7.56 1.37 14.95
CA GLU A 22 -7.93 2.55 14.18
C GLU A 22 -9.22 2.25 13.40
N THR A 23 -10.27 3.03 13.64
CA THR A 23 -11.57 2.88 12.98
C THR A 23 -11.82 4.06 12.06
N HIS A 24 -12.07 3.78 10.77
CA HIS A 24 -12.39 4.78 9.78
C HIS A 24 -13.91 4.93 9.63
N TYR A 25 -14.45 6.09 10.02
CA TYR A 25 -15.87 6.42 9.90
C TYR A 25 -16.11 7.37 8.71
N ASP A 26 -16.89 6.93 7.73
CA ASP A 26 -17.47 7.83 6.72
C ASP A 26 -18.88 8.23 7.17
N ASN A 27 -19.03 9.47 7.67
CA ASN A 27 -20.29 10.00 8.20
C ASN A 27 -20.77 11.22 7.39
N PRO A 28 -21.19 11.03 6.12
CA PRO A 28 -21.54 12.13 5.23
C PRO A 28 -22.78 12.92 5.68
N MET A 29 -23.63 12.33 6.52
CA MET A 29 -24.83 12.95 7.07
C MET A 29 -24.61 13.62 8.43
N PHE A 30 -23.39 13.58 8.97
CA PHE A 30 -23.03 14.16 10.28
C PHE A 30 -23.95 13.72 11.42
N ARG A 31 -24.41 12.46 11.38
CA ARG A 31 -25.30 11.92 12.41
C ARG A 31 -24.49 11.59 13.66
N SER A 32 -25.06 11.91 14.82
CA SER A 32 -24.53 11.42 16.09
C SER A 32 -24.84 9.93 16.23
N ALA A 33 -23.85 9.14 16.60
CA ALA A 33 -23.99 7.72 16.88
C ALA A 33 -23.02 7.32 18.01
N VAL A 34 -23.44 6.35 18.82
CA VAL A 34 -22.54 5.65 19.73
C VAL A 34 -22.19 4.34 19.04
N ASP A 35 -20.91 4.13 18.78
CA ASP A 35 -20.39 2.91 18.17
C ASP A 35 -19.48 2.17 19.15
N SER A 36 -19.55 0.85 19.13
CA SER A 36 -18.69 -0.05 19.90
C SER A 36 -18.13 -1.16 18.99
N SER A 37 -17.87 -0.83 17.74
CA SER A 37 -17.29 -1.73 16.75
C SER A 37 -15.84 -2.07 17.11
N GLY A 38 -15.38 -3.23 16.65
CA GLY A 38 -14.03 -3.69 16.89
C GLY A 38 -13.70 -4.97 16.14
N VAL A 39 -12.57 -5.56 16.51
CA VAL A 39 -12.07 -6.80 15.91
C VAL A 39 -11.98 -7.91 16.94
N ARG A 40 -12.38 -9.12 16.55
CA ARG A 40 -12.16 -10.32 17.35
C ARG A 40 -10.86 -10.98 16.91
N VAL A 41 -9.89 -11.06 17.82
CA VAL A 41 -8.60 -11.72 17.58
C VAL A 41 -8.65 -13.14 18.13
N PHE A 42 -8.38 -14.12 17.27
CA PHE A 42 -8.18 -15.50 17.66
C PHE A 42 -6.67 -15.78 17.71
N TYR A 43 -6.18 -16.27 18.85
CA TYR A 43 -4.75 -16.50 19.08
C TYR A 43 -4.51 -17.85 19.76
N SER A 44 -3.26 -18.31 19.77
CA SER A 44 -2.81 -19.53 20.44
C SER A 44 -1.39 -19.32 20.95
N ASP A 45 -1.06 -19.97 22.05
CA ASP A 45 0.29 -20.09 22.63
C ASP A 45 1.16 -21.12 21.88
N LYS A 46 0.55 -22.01 21.07
CA LYS A 46 1.27 -22.94 20.21
C LYS A 46 1.75 -22.21 18.95
N LEU A 47 3.05 -21.98 18.89
CA LEU A 47 3.71 -21.37 17.74
C LEU A 47 3.50 -22.20 16.47
N ARG A 48 3.32 -21.48 15.35
CA ARG A 48 3.32 -22.05 14.00
C ARG A 48 4.76 -22.10 13.48
N GLU A 49 4.97 -22.79 12.35
CA GLU A 49 6.30 -23.01 11.77
C GLU A 49 6.97 -21.71 11.33
N TYR A 50 6.20 -20.76 10.79
CA TYR A 50 6.71 -19.48 10.31
C TYR A 50 5.98 -18.29 10.90
N ASP A 51 6.76 -17.29 11.31
CA ASP A 51 6.26 -15.95 11.61
C ASP A 51 5.88 -15.25 10.30
N GLY A 52 4.64 -14.78 10.24
CA GLY A 52 4.11 -13.99 9.16
C GLY A 52 4.38 -12.50 9.35
N GLY A 53 4.46 -11.78 8.24
CA GLY A 53 4.51 -10.33 8.17
C GLY A 53 3.44 -9.77 7.25
N MET A 54 3.13 -8.48 7.44
CA MET A 54 2.33 -7.70 6.51
C MET A 54 3.25 -6.74 5.76
N LEU A 55 3.19 -6.76 4.43
CA LEU A 55 3.91 -5.83 3.55
C LEU A 55 2.90 -5.04 2.75
N VAL A 56 2.97 -3.71 2.81
CA VAL A 56 2.20 -2.84 1.94
C VAL A 56 3.04 -2.48 0.72
N SER A 57 2.55 -2.76 -0.49
CA SER A 57 3.16 -2.35 -1.76
C SER A 57 2.22 -1.40 -2.53
N GLY A 58 2.78 -0.45 -3.27
CA GLY A 58 2.01 0.44 -4.13
C GLY A 58 2.44 1.90 -4.08
N ILE A 59 1.47 2.81 -4.18
CA ILE A 59 1.73 4.26 -4.25
C ILE A 59 1.64 4.85 -2.85
N THR A 60 2.62 5.67 -2.46
CA THR A 60 2.57 6.38 -1.17
C THR A 60 1.35 7.31 -1.15
N VAL A 61 0.55 7.20 -0.10
CA VAL A 61 -0.69 7.99 0.09
C VAL A 61 -0.34 9.47 0.30
N THR A 62 -0.26 10.21 -0.80
CA THR A 62 0.06 11.64 -0.83
C THR A 62 -0.71 12.35 -1.95
N PRO A 63 -0.90 13.67 -1.86
CA PRO A 63 -1.46 14.48 -2.94
C PRO A 63 -0.66 14.47 -4.26
N LEU A 64 0.56 13.90 -4.29
CA LEU A 64 1.38 13.80 -5.51
C LEU A 64 0.89 12.69 -6.46
N HIS A 65 0.03 11.80 -5.98
CA HIS A 65 -0.70 10.86 -6.83
C HIS A 65 -1.92 11.59 -7.42
N VAL A 66 -1.92 11.79 -8.74
CA VAL A 66 -2.96 12.57 -9.42
C VAL A 66 -3.64 11.71 -10.48
N ILE A 67 -4.97 11.68 -10.44
CA ILE A 67 -5.81 11.05 -11.44
C ILE A 67 -6.65 12.16 -12.11
N PRO A 68 -6.48 12.38 -13.43
CA PRO A 68 -7.23 13.43 -14.14
C PRO A 68 -8.75 13.22 -14.06
N PRO A 69 -9.55 14.29 -14.14
CA PRO A 69 -10.99 14.18 -14.26
C PRO A 69 -11.41 13.64 -15.63
N ARG A 70 -12.65 13.18 -15.74
CA ARG A 70 -13.30 12.77 -16.99
C ARG A 70 -12.62 11.61 -17.74
N GLN A 71 -11.86 10.76 -17.05
CA GLN A 71 -11.18 9.64 -17.69
C GLN A 71 -12.08 8.38 -17.67
N PRO A 72 -12.30 7.72 -18.82
CA PRO A 72 -12.99 6.42 -18.85
C PRO A 72 -12.14 5.32 -18.22
N GLN A 73 -10.82 5.41 -18.38
CA GLN A 73 -9.85 4.54 -17.74
C GLN A 73 -8.52 5.29 -17.62
N TYR A 74 -7.95 5.37 -16.43
CA TYR A 74 -6.64 5.96 -16.18
C TYR A 74 -5.82 5.02 -15.29
N HIS A 75 -4.59 4.73 -15.68
CA HIS A 75 -3.73 3.78 -14.96
C HIS A 75 -2.67 4.52 -14.16
N THR A 76 -2.46 4.08 -12.92
CA THR A 76 -1.29 4.48 -12.12
C THR A 76 -0.61 3.26 -11.55
N VAL A 77 0.70 3.36 -11.35
CA VAL A 77 1.53 2.27 -10.85
C VAL A 77 2.36 2.73 -9.66
N GLY A 78 2.46 1.87 -8.66
CA GLY A 78 3.38 1.99 -7.55
C GLY A 78 4.39 0.87 -7.55
N TYR A 79 5.63 1.18 -7.17
CA TYR A 79 6.78 0.29 -7.30
C TYR A 79 7.35 -0.08 -5.93
N CYS A 80 7.57 -1.37 -5.73
CA CYS A 80 8.60 -1.90 -4.86
C CYS A 80 9.72 -2.41 -5.74
N ASN A 81 10.78 -1.62 -5.87
CA ASN A 81 11.86 -1.93 -6.81
C ASN A 81 12.80 -3.03 -6.29
N SER A 82 13.63 -3.54 -7.19
CA SER A 82 14.62 -4.58 -6.94
C SER A 82 15.60 -4.20 -5.81
N LEU A 83 15.98 -2.92 -5.69
CA LEU A 83 16.87 -2.47 -4.62
C LEU A 83 16.24 -2.62 -3.22
N CYS A 84 14.94 -2.35 -3.08
CA CYS A 84 14.22 -2.53 -1.83
C CYS A 84 14.15 -4.01 -1.43
N THR A 85 13.75 -4.88 -2.35
CA THR A 85 13.64 -6.33 -2.07
C THR A 85 15.02 -6.95 -1.84
N GLN A 86 16.03 -6.57 -2.62
CA GLN A 86 17.42 -7.02 -2.47
C GLN A 86 17.98 -6.75 -1.07
N ARG A 87 17.65 -5.57 -0.51
CA ARG A 87 18.17 -5.13 0.79
C ARG A 87 17.44 -5.77 1.96
N MET A 88 16.15 -6.05 1.80
CA MET A 88 15.26 -6.29 2.94
C MET A 88 14.73 -7.73 3.01
N PHE A 89 14.79 -8.49 1.91
CA PHE A 89 14.38 -9.89 1.91
C PHE A 89 15.58 -10.81 2.21
N PRO A 90 15.35 -11.93 2.90
CA PRO A 90 16.39 -12.92 3.13
C PRO A 90 16.80 -13.58 1.80
N GLN A 91 17.99 -14.19 1.75
CA GLN A 91 18.50 -14.85 0.54
C GLN A 91 17.55 -15.94 0.01
N THR A 92 16.78 -16.58 0.89
CA THR A 92 15.76 -17.57 0.53
C THR A 92 14.46 -16.97 0.00
N GLY A 93 14.32 -15.64 0.01
CA GLY A 93 13.11 -14.90 -0.35
C GLY A 93 12.00 -14.99 0.69
N ILE A 94 10.85 -14.42 0.34
CA ILE A 94 9.60 -14.50 1.07
C ILE A 94 8.54 -15.23 0.23
N LYS A 95 7.60 -15.89 0.87
CA LYS A 95 6.42 -16.49 0.25
C LYS A 95 5.18 -15.70 0.63
N VAL A 96 4.52 -15.15 -0.38
CA VAL A 96 3.24 -14.45 -0.23
C VAL A 96 2.13 -15.50 -0.19
N VAL A 97 1.24 -15.38 0.80
CA VAL A 97 0.16 -16.36 1.03
C VAL A 97 -1.24 -15.77 0.86
N SER A 98 -1.39 -14.45 1.04
CA SER A 98 -2.67 -13.76 0.86
C SER A 98 -2.43 -12.32 0.44
N VAL A 99 -3.33 -11.78 -0.37
CA VAL A 99 -3.28 -10.38 -0.82
C VAL A 99 -4.64 -9.72 -0.63
N LEU A 100 -4.65 -8.50 -0.10
CA LEU A 100 -5.81 -7.59 -0.13
C LEU A 100 -5.45 -6.40 -1.03
N LEU A 101 -6.23 -6.19 -2.09
CA LEU A 101 -6.09 -5.03 -2.98
C LEU A 101 -7.00 -3.90 -2.48
N HIS A 102 -6.47 -2.67 -2.44
CA HIS A 102 -7.14 -1.51 -1.86
C HIS A 102 -7.01 -0.26 -2.75
N SER A 103 -8.15 0.31 -3.08
CA SER A 103 -8.35 1.58 -3.76
C SER A 103 -9.63 2.24 -3.22
N HIS A 104 -9.96 3.48 -3.60
CA HIS A 104 -11.22 4.12 -3.21
C HIS A 104 -12.24 4.07 -4.37
N LEU A 105 -13.20 5.00 -4.38
CA LEU A 105 -14.43 4.94 -5.18
C LEU A 105 -14.21 4.94 -6.71
N ALA A 106 -13.10 5.46 -7.22
CA ALA A 106 -12.79 5.46 -8.64
C ALA A 106 -12.09 4.18 -9.12
N GLY A 107 -11.53 3.36 -8.22
CA GLY A 107 -10.87 2.10 -8.58
C GLY A 107 -11.82 1.14 -9.31
N ARG A 108 -11.34 0.52 -10.39
CA ARG A 108 -12.10 -0.45 -11.21
C ARG A 108 -11.35 -1.73 -11.49
N LYS A 109 -10.02 -1.66 -11.59
CA LYS A 109 -9.14 -2.82 -11.79
C LYS A 109 -7.88 -2.64 -10.98
N MET A 110 -7.35 -3.74 -10.45
CA MET A 110 -6.11 -3.73 -9.69
C MET A 110 -5.29 -4.99 -9.97
N LYS A 111 -3.97 -4.84 -10.04
CA LYS A 111 -3.04 -5.95 -10.28
C LYS A 111 -1.77 -5.77 -9.46
N LEU A 112 -1.38 -6.81 -8.73
CA LEU A 112 -0.06 -6.91 -8.12
C LEU A 112 0.82 -7.77 -9.04
N ARG A 113 1.63 -7.09 -9.84
CA ARG A 113 2.54 -7.68 -10.81
C ARG A 113 3.86 -8.04 -10.14
N HIS A 114 4.52 -9.06 -10.66
CA HIS A 114 5.77 -9.59 -10.15
C HIS A 114 6.76 -9.70 -11.29
N PHE A 115 7.94 -9.12 -11.11
CA PHE A 115 9.01 -9.16 -12.09
C PHE A 115 10.26 -9.78 -11.47
N ARG A 116 10.96 -10.56 -12.29
CA ARG A 116 12.29 -11.10 -12.00
C ARG A 116 13.17 -10.88 -13.21
N ASP A 117 14.33 -10.26 -13.02
CA ASP A 117 15.28 -9.97 -14.11
C ASP A 117 14.62 -9.27 -15.32
N LYS A 118 13.73 -8.31 -15.05
CA LYS A 118 12.92 -7.55 -16.04
C LYS A 118 11.90 -8.37 -16.82
N GLN A 119 11.73 -9.66 -16.52
CA GLN A 119 10.67 -10.49 -17.05
C GLN A 119 9.45 -10.46 -16.13
N GLU A 120 8.27 -10.19 -16.68
CA GLU A 120 7.01 -10.31 -15.92
C GLU A 120 6.68 -11.78 -15.70
N LEU A 121 6.56 -12.17 -14.44
CA LEU A 121 6.03 -13.45 -13.99
C LEU A 121 4.50 -13.35 -13.87
N PRO A 122 3.78 -14.47 -13.67
CA PRO A 122 2.35 -14.40 -13.37
C PRO A 122 2.06 -13.43 -12.22
N PRO A 123 1.01 -12.58 -12.33
CA PRO A 123 0.67 -11.66 -11.27
C PRO A 123 0.34 -12.41 -9.98
N ILE A 124 0.77 -11.87 -8.85
CA ILE A 124 0.48 -12.44 -7.53
C ILE A 124 -1.01 -12.31 -7.23
N ALA A 125 -1.61 -11.19 -7.62
CA ALA A 125 -3.04 -10.95 -7.51
C ALA A 125 -3.53 -10.09 -8.68
N GLN A 126 -4.74 -10.37 -9.15
CA GLN A 126 -5.40 -9.58 -10.19
C GLN A 126 -6.90 -9.56 -9.93
N ASP A 127 -7.49 -8.37 -10.03
CA ASP A 127 -8.94 -8.18 -10.02
C ASP A 127 -9.34 -7.20 -11.12
N ASP A 128 -9.94 -7.74 -12.18
CA ASP A 128 -10.43 -6.97 -13.33
C ASP A 128 -11.83 -6.37 -13.11
N ASN A 129 -12.47 -6.68 -11.99
CA ASN A 129 -13.80 -6.20 -11.61
C ASN A 129 -13.78 -5.70 -10.16
N TYR A 130 -12.75 -4.95 -9.80
CA TYR A 130 -12.57 -4.42 -8.45
C TYR A 130 -13.74 -3.51 -8.07
N ASP A 131 -14.34 -3.77 -6.91
CA ASP A 131 -15.37 -2.94 -6.28
C ASP A 131 -14.88 -2.49 -4.91
N PHE A 132 -14.86 -1.17 -4.68
CA PHE A 132 -14.53 -0.56 -3.39
C PHE A 132 -15.36 -1.12 -2.23
N ASN A 133 -16.60 -1.54 -2.48
CA ASN A 133 -17.48 -2.10 -1.44
C ASN A 133 -17.17 -3.58 -1.13
N TYR A 134 -16.32 -4.23 -1.94
CA TYR A 134 -16.00 -5.64 -1.83
C TYR A 134 -14.50 -5.90 -1.69
N GLN A 135 -13.95 -5.40 -0.58
CA GLN A 135 -12.53 -5.54 -0.26
C GLN A 135 -12.31 -6.68 0.71
N GLN A 136 -11.77 -7.79 0.21
CA GLN A 136 -11.43 -8.95 1.01
C GLN A 136 -9.98 -9.35 0.78
N SER A 137 -9.35 -9.86 1.84
CA SER A 137 -8.07 -10.56 1.71
C SER A 137 -8.32 -11.91 1.04
N ARG A 138 -7.65 -12.16 -0.09
CA ARG A 138 -7.76 -13.41 -0.85
C ARG A 138 -6.53 -14.26 -0.62
N THR A 139 -6.74 -15.43 0.00
CA THR A 139 -5.70 -16.46 0.09
C THR A 139 -5.34 -16.95 -1.30
N LEU A 140 -4.05 -17.02 -1.60
CA LEU A 140 -3.55 -17.51 -2.88
C LEU A 140 -3.70 -19.04 -2.94
N GLN A 141 -4.07 -19.57 -4.11
CA GLN A 141 -4.13 -21.02 -4.32
C GLN A 141 -2.74 -21.65 -4.19
N THR A 142 -1.73 -20.95 -4.70
CA THR A 142 -0.33 -21.32 -4.62
C THR A 142 0.43 -20.13 -4.05
N GLU A 143 1.21 -20.38 -3.00
CA GLU A 143 2.06 -19.36 -2.40
C GLU A 143 3.13 -18.90 -3.41
N VAL A 144 3.36 -17.60 -3.50
CA VAL A 144 4.28 -17.03 -4.49
C VAL A 144 5.61 -16.65 -3.84
N LEU A 145 6.70 -17.22 -4.35
CA LEU A 145 8.06 -16.91 -3.91
C LEU A 145 8.57 -15.62 -4.57
N VAL A 146 8.85 -14.61 -3.75
CA VAL A 146 9.50 -13.36 -4.13
C VAL A 146 10.93 -13.36 -3.58
N LEU A 147 11.91 -13.32 -4.47
CA LEU A 147 13.33 -13.36 -4.14
C LEU A 147 13.90 -11.94 -3.96
N PRO A 148 15.04 -11.80 -3.26
CA PRO A 148 15.82 -10.55 -3.31
C PRO A 148 16.14 -10.18 -4.76
N GLY A 149 15.91 -8.92 -5.12
CA GLY A 149 16.12 -8.41 -6.47
C GLY A 149 14.89 -8.49 -7.38
N ASP A 150 13.82 -9.18 -6.96
CA ASP A 150 12.53 -9.13 -7.66
C ASP A 150 11.86 -7.76 -7.48
N GLU A 151 10.96 -7.40 -8.40
CA GLU A 151 10.17 -6.17 -8.32
C GLU A 151 8.68 -6.49 -8.19
N LEU A 152 7.98 -5.71 -7.35
CA LEU A 152 6.54 -5.78 -7.22
C LEU A 152 5.94 -4.46 -7.71
N ILE A 153 4.99 -4.54 -8.63
CA ILE A 153 4.32 -3.35 -9.18
C ILE A 153 2.83 -3.47 -8.88
N THR A 154 2.31 -2.54 -8.09
CA THR A 154 0.86 -2.42 -7.86
C THR A 154 0.29 -1.46 -8.90
N GLU A 155 -0.50 -1.99 -9.82
CA GLU A 155 -1.18 -1.25 -10.87
C GLU A 155 -2.66 -1.09 -10.52
N CYS A 156 -3.17 0.13 -10.69
CA CYS A 156 -4.56 0.47 -10.44
C CYS A 156 -5.15 1.23 -11.63
N ALA A 157 -6.31 0.79 -12.09
CA ALA A 157 -7.09 1.45 -13.12
C ALA A 157 -8.30 2.16 -12.49
N TYR A 158 -8.46 3.45 -12.79
CA TYR A 158 -9.53 4.29 -12.27
C TYR A 158 -10.49 4.74 -13.37
N GLN A 159 -11.74 4.98 -12.99
CA GLN A 159 -12.74 5.63 -13.83
C GLN A 159 -13.24 6.91 -13.14
N THR A 160 -12.99 8.07 -13.76
CA THR A 160 -13.32 9.40 -13.23
C THR A 160 -14.27 10.18 -14.16
N VAL A 161 -15.03 9.50 -15.02
CA VAL A 161 -16.00 10.09 -15.97
C VAL A 161 -16.96 11.10 -15.33
N ASN A 162 -17.35 10.85 -14.07
CA ASN A 162 -18.30 11.68 -13.32
C ASN A 162 -17.64 12.73 -12.42
N ARG A 163 -16.30 12.86 -12.43
CA ARG A 163 -15.56 13.83 -11.63
C ARG A 163 -15.15 15.03 -12.48
N THR A 164 -15.38 16.23 -11.97
CA THR A 164 -15.02 17.51 -12.63
C THR A 164 -13.60 17.94 -12.33
N ASP A 165 -13.13 17.68 -11.12
CA ASP A 165 -11.82 18.09 -10.62
C ASP A 165 -10.84 16.92 -10.56
N PRO A 166 -9.52 17.18 -10.62
CA PRO A 166 -8.51 16.16 -10.40
C PRO A 166 -8.71 15.46 -9.07
N THR A 167 -8.60 14.14 -9.11
CA THR A 167 -8.60 13.32 -7.90
C THR A 167 -7.18 13.16 -7.42
N LEU A 168 -6.92 13.50 -6.16
CA LEU A 168 -5.61 13.39 -5.54
C LEU A 168 -5.55 12.15 -4.64
N GLY A 169 -4.35 11.63 -4.42
CA GLY A 169 -4.09 10.60 -3.43
C GLY A 169 -4.32 11.11 -2.00
N GLY A 170 -4.89 10.28 -1.14
CA GLY A 170 -5.17 10.65 0.25
C GLY A 170 -6.12 9.72 0.97
N TYR A 171 -6.46 10.07 2.22
CA TYR A 171 -7.20 9.20 3.14
C TYR A 171 -8.72 9.30 3.02
N SER A 172 -9.26 10.38 2.43
CA SER A 172 -10.70 10.53 2.25
C SER A 172 -11.23 9.59 1.16
N THR A 173 -12.47 9.12 1.29
CA THR A 173 -13.19 8.35 0.25
C THR A 173 -13.35 9.12 -1.08
N LYS A 174 -13.24 10.45 -1.07
CA LYS A 174 -13.24 11.32 -2.27
C LYS A 174 -11.85 11.42 -2.93
N GLN A 175 -10.79 11.09 -2.20
CA GLN A 175 -9.42 10.92 -2.69
C GLN A 175 -9.20 9.46 -3.12
N GLU A 176 -8.00 9.10 -3.57
CA GLU A 176 -7.69 7.73 -3.98
C GLU A 176 -6.46 7.13 -3.29
N MET A 177 -6.40 5.80 -3.35
CA MET A 177 -5.25 5.00 -2.98
C MET A 177 -4.99 3.91 -4.04
N CYS A 178 -3.75 3.39 -4.05
CA CYS A 178 -3.35 2.25 -4.86
C CYS A 178 -2.41 1.36 -4.05
N LEU A 179 -2.97 0.42 -3.30
CA LEU A 179 -2.21 -0.39 -2.34
C LEU A 179 -2.54 -1.88 -2.49
N ALA A 180 -1.53 -2.71 -2.28
CA ALA A 180 -1.65 -4.15 -2.08
C ALA A 180 -1.07 -4.49 -0.70
N PHE A 181 -1.88 -5.12 0.16
CA PHE A 181 -1.48 -5.63 1.46
C PHE A 181 -1.20 -7.13 1.33
N LEU A 182 0.07 -7.51 1.46
CA LEU A 182 0.54 -8.87 1.33
C LEU A 182 0.74 -9.46 2.72
N LEU A 183 0.10 -10.59 2.99
CA LEU A 183 0.50 -11.49 4.07
C LEU A 183 1.57 -12.43 3.53
N TYR A 184 2.73 -12.50 4.20
CA TYR A 184 3.87 -13.28 3.74
C TYR A 184 4.65 -13.91 4.89
N TYR A 185 5.55 -14.84 4.58
CA TYR A 185 6.53 -15.39 5.52
C TYR A 185 7.86 -15.74 4.81
N PRO A 186 9.00 -15.87 5.51
CA PRO A 186 9.20 -15.47 6.90
C PRO A 186 9.11 -13.95 7.05
N ARG A 187 8.68 -13.50 8.22
CA ARG A 187 8.57 -12.07 8.56
C ARG A 187 9.92 -11.35 8.37
N THR A 188 9.88 -10.17 7.78
CA THR A 188 11.04 -9.25 7.69
C THR A 188 10.74 -7.94 8.43
N SER A 189 11.75 -7.07 8.54
CA SER A 189 11.58 -5.71 9.08
C SER A 189 10.91 -4.73 8.12
N MET A 190 10.64 -5.13 6.87
CA MET A 190 9.94 -4.28 5.90
C MET A 190 8.42 -4.34 6.11
N ALA A 191 7.85 -3.23 6.58
CA ALA A 191 6.40 -3.05 6.71
C ALA A 191 5.75 -2.48 5.43
N SER A 192 6.49 -1.65 4.69
CA SER A 192 5.99 -0.99 3.49
C SER A 192 7.09 -0.82 2.44
N CYS A 193 6.71 -0.95 1.18
CA CYS A 193 7.54 -0.70 0.01
C CYS A 193 6.71 0.09 -1.00
N LEU A 194 6.75 1.40 -0.87
CA LEU A 194 5.90 2.33 -1.60
C LEU A 194 6.76 3.26 -2.45
N SER A 195 6.21 3.69 -3.58
CA SER A 195 6.82 4.71 -4.43
C SER A 195 5.94 5.95 -4.55
N MET A 196 6.56 7.09 -4.83
CA MET A 196 5.87 8.31 -5.25
C MET A 196 6.67 8.99 -6.36
N THR A 197 6.01 9.84 -7.14
CA THR A 197 6.70 10.74 -8.06
C THR A 197 7.61 11.67 -7.27
N PRO A 198 8.89 11.85 -7.66
CA PRO A 198 9.77 12.81 -7.01
C PRO A 198 9.16 14.21 -6.98
N VAL A 199 9.19 14.86 -5.82
CA VAL A 199 8.46 16.11 -5.55
C VAL A 199 8.83 17.20 -6.54
N LYS A 200 10.13 17.37 -6.81
CA LYS A 200 10.63 18.34 -7.79
C LYS A 200 10.07 18.08 -9.18
N TYR A 201 10.15 16.83 -9.66
CA TYR A 201 9.67 16.45 -10.99
C TYR A 201 8.15 16.64 -11.11
N PHE A 202 7.41 16.32 -10.05
CA PHE A 202 5.97 16.55 -9.98
C PHE A 202 5.63 18.03 -10.21
N PHE A 203 6.23 18.94 -9.43
CA PHE A 203 5.93 20.37 -9.55
C PHE A 203 6.42 20.97 -10.88
N GLU A 204 7.58 20.55 -11.37
CA GLU A 204 8.10 20.96 -12.68
C GLU A 204 7.15 20.55 -13.82
N THR A 205 6.53 19.37 -13.73
CA THR A 205 5.53 18.88 -14.71
C THR A 205 4.32 19.82 -14.80
N PHE A 206 3.92 20.44 -13.69
CA PHE A 206 2.85 21.45 -13.66
C PHE A 206 3.35 22.89 -13.90
N GLY A 207 4.61 23.07 -14.31
CA GLY A 207 5.20 24.38 -14.57
C GLY A 207 5.58 25.17 -13.31
N VAL A 208 5.51 24.55 -12.13
CA VAL A 208 5.88 25.19 -10.85
C VAL A 208 7.38 25.05 -10.63
N LYS A 209 8.12 26.13 -10.87
CA LYS A 209 9.59 26.17 -10.72
C LYS A 209 10.07 26.67 -9.36
N LYS A 210 9.23 27.41 -8.64
CA LYS A 210 9.56 27.99 -7.32
C LYS A 210 8.29 28.26 -6.53
N PHE A 211 8.43 28.24 -5.20
CA PHE A 211 7.39 28.68 -4.27
C PHE A 211 7.79 30.01 -3.64
N TYR A 212 6.81 30.77 -3.17
CA TYR A 212 7.08 31.95 -2.35
C TYR A 212 7.49 31.51 -0.94
N ASN A 213 8.59 32.06 -0.43
CA ASN A 213 9.06 31.89 0.95
C ASN A 213 9.43 30.44 1.37
N ILE A 214 9.51 29.49 0.43
CA ILE A 214 9.93 28.11 0.72
C ILE A 214 10.71 27.53 -0.47
N THR A 215 11.75 26.75 -0.18
CA THR A 215 12.57 26.09 -1.22
C THR A 215 11.92 24.78 -1.67
N MET A 216 12.23 24.33 -2.88
CA MET A 216 11.74 23.03 -3.38
C MET A 216 12.18 21.87 -2.48
N ASP A 217 13.41 21.92 -1.96
CA ASP A 217 13.94 20.92 -1.01
C ASP A 217 13.17 20.90 0.30
N ALA A 218 12.74 22.06 0.81
CA ALA A 218 11.91 22.14 2.00
C ALA A 218 10.52 21.53 1.76
N VAL A 219 9.93 21.75 0.58
CA VAL A 219 8.67 21.11 0.17
C VAL A 219 8.86 19.59 0.06
N GLU A 220 9.96 19.13 -0.53
CA GLU A 220 10.27 17.71 -0.64
C GLU A 220 10.36 17.03 0.73
N ARG A 221 11.04 17.64 1.70
CA ARG A 221 11.11 17.12 3.07
C ARG A 221 9.73 16.99 3.73
N MET A 222 8.83 17.96 3.51
CA MET A 222 7.46 17.89 4.01
C MET A 222 6.71 16.66 3.46
N PHE A 223 6.82 16.37 2.16
CA PHE A 223 6.17 15.22 1.53
C PHE A 223 6.80 13.88 1.92
N LEU A 224 8.11 13.84 2.13
CA LEU A 224 8.80 12.64 2.60
C LEU A 224 8.56 12.35 4.10
N LYS A 225 7.78 13.19 4.80
CA LYS A 225 7.60 13.17 6.26
C LYS A 225 8.93 13.14 7.01
N LEU A 226 9.98 13.68 6.38
CA LEU A 226 11.26 13.91 7.01
C LEU A 226 11.07 15.18 7.85
N GLY A 227 11.24 15.07 9.17
CA GLY A 227 11.29 16.24 10.03
C GLY A 227 12.36 17.24 9.54
N PRO A 228 12.33 18.50 10.00
CA PRO A 228 13.46 19.38 9.78
C PRO A 228 14.74 18.64 10.21
N SER A 229 15.77 18.67 9.37
CA SER A 229 17.08 18.10 9.73
C SER A 229 17.57 18.86 10.96
N ASP A 230 17.51 18.24 12.14
CA ASP A 230 18.30 18.71 13.25
C ASP A 230 19.78 18.53 12.89
N ASN A 231 20.49 19.66 12.93
CA ASN A 231 21.94 19.89 12.81
C ASN A 231 22.56 19.90 11.40
N GLN A 232 22.86 21.11 10.89
CA GLN A 232 24.03 21.90 11.31
C GLN A 232 23.84 23.38 11.00
#